data_AF-A0A3A4ZF39-F1
#
_entry.id   AF-A0A3A4ZF39-F1
#
_cell.length_a   1.000
_cell.length_b   1.000
_cell.length_c   1.000
_cell.angle_alpha   90.00
_cell.angle_beta   90.00
_cell.angle_gamma   90.00
#
_symmetry.space_group_name_H-M   'P 1'
#
loop_
_entity.id
_entity.type
_entity.pdbx_description
1 polymer ?
#
loop_
_entity_poly.entity_id
_entity_poly.type
_entity_poly.pdbx_seq_one_letter_code
_entity_poly.pdbx_strand_id
1 'polypeptide(L)' 'MTQKVIRTGNSLAVTIPSDFVKSVGIRPGDEVRLITETDKGEITYVFSGAKQLPLSENFLKIRK' A
#
# COMPACT_ATOMS: atom_id res chain seq x y z
N MET A 1 -5.26 -9.42 -14.23
CA MET A 1 -3.79 -9.33 -14.29
C MET A 1 -3.22 -10.46 -13.43
N THR A 2 -2.24 -11.21 -13.92
CA THR A 2 -1.58 -12.28 -13.15
C THR A 2 -0.13 -11.90 -12.92
N GLN A 3 0.40 -12.25 -11.75
CA GLN A 3 1.80 -11.98 -11.39
C GLN A 3 2.45 -13.25 -10.88
N LYS A 4 3.77 -13.35 -11.06
CA LYS A 4 4.55 -14.52 -10.65
C LYS A 4 4.99 -14.38 -9.20
N VAL A 5 4.97 -15.49 -8.47
CA VAL A 5 5.63 -15.58 -7.16
C VAL A 5 7.14 -15.72 -7.39
N ILE A 6 7.94 -14.90 -6.70
CA ILE A 6 9.41 -14.91 -6.78
C ILE A 6 10.02 -15.24 -5.41
N ARG A 7 11.21 -15.85 -5.43
CA ARG A 7 11.99 -16.13 -4.21
C ARG A 7 12.69 -14.85 -3.76
N THR A 8 12.58 -14.52 -2.47
CA THR A 8 13.30 -13.42 -1.82
C THR A 8 13.96 -13.92 -0.54
N GLY A 9 15.26 -14.16 -0.57
CA GLY A 9 15.99 -14.81 0.52
C GLY A 9 15.35 -16.14 0.92
N ASN A 10 14.84 -16.21 2.15
CA ASN A 10 14.16 -17.38 2.71
C ASN A 10 12.64 -17.40 2.48
N SER A 11 12.08 -16.36 1.86
CA SER A 11 10.64 -16.14 1.71
C SER A 11 10.21 -16.06 0.25
N LEU A 12 8.90 -15.93 0.03
CA LEU A 12 8.29 -15.71 -1.28
C LEU A 12 7.66 -14.31 -1.32
N ALA A 13 7.64 -13.70 -2.50
CA ALA A 13 7.02 -12.40 -2.73
C ALA A 13 6.27 -12.35 -4.06
N VAL A 14 5.34 -11.41 -4.16
CA VAL A 14 4.67 -11.01 -5.40
C VAL A 14 4.97 -9.53 -5.61
N THR A 15 5.25 -9.14 -6.85
CA THR A 15 5.50 -7.74 -7.19
C THR A 15 4.23 -6.91 -7.05
N ILE A 16 4.36 -5.65 -6.65
CA ILE A 16 3.23 -4.71 -6.65
C ILE A 16 3.31 -3.89 -7.95
N PRO A 17 2.24 -3.82 -8.76
CA PRO A 17 2.27 -3.08 -10.02
C PRO A 17 2.63 -1.60 -9.81
N SER A 18 3.49 -1.05 -10.66
CA SER A 18 4.01 0.30 -10.47
C SER A 18 2.93 1.39 -10.48
N ASP A 19 1.85 1.19 -11.24
CA ASP A 19 0.73 2.13 -11.29
C ASP A 19 -0.03 2.18 -9.96
N PHE A 20 -0.19 1.03 -9.29
CA PHE A 20 -0.78 0.96 -7.95
C PHE A 20 0.12 1.59 -6.90
N VAL A 21 1.44 1.34 -6.97
CA VAL A 21 2.42 1.98 -6.07
C VAL A 21 2.33 3.50 -6.17
N LYS A 22 2.26 4.04 -7.39
CA LYS A 22 2.16 5.49 -7.63
C LYS A 22 0.83 6.06 -7.16
N SER A 23 -0.29 5.40 -7.44
CA SER A 23 -1.62 5.90 -7.09
C SER A 23 -1.87 5.93 -5.59
N VAL A 24 -1.34 4.94 -4.86
CA VAL A 24 -1.50 4.81 -3.41
C VAL A 24 -0.33 5.46 -2.65
N GLY A 25 0.76 5.82 -3.32
CA GLY A 25 1.91 6.51 -2.73
C GLY A 25 2.74 5.63 -1.80
N ILE A 26 2.80 4.32 -2.08
CA ILE A 26 3.53 3.32 -1.28
C ILE A 26 5.04 3.51 -1.49
N ARG A 27 5.83 3.36 -0.42
CA ARG A 27 7.28 3.46 -0.45
C ARG A 27 7.93 2.17 0.06
N PRO A 28 9.16 1.84 -0.39
CA PRO A 28 9.94 0.77 0.23
C PRO A 28 10.13 1.03 1.72
N GLY A 29 9.83 0.03 2.55
CA GLY A 29 9.91 0.13 4.02
C GLY A 29 8.59 0.49 4.70
N ASP A 30 7.52 0.80 3.96
CA ASP A 30 6.19 1.02 4.56
C ASP A 30 5.66 -0.26 5.21
N GLU A 31 5.09 -0.11 6.41
CA GLU A 31 4.35 -1.19 7.07
C GLU A 31 2.99 -1.43 6.39
N VAL A 32 2.64 -2.70 6.25
CA VAL A 32 1.41 -3.14 5.59
C VAL A 32 0.68 -4.12 6.51
N ARG A 33 -0.62 -3.91 6.67
CA ARG A 33 -1.46 -4.85 7.43
C ARG A 33 -1.80 -6.05 6.56
N LEU A 34 -1.54 -7.25 7.06
CA LEU A 34 -1.93 -8.51 6.40
C LEU A 34 -3.17 -9.11 7.05
N ILE A 35 -4.02 -9.70 6.21
CA ILE A 35 -5.11 -10.57 6.60
C ILE A 35 -4.99 -11.84 5.75
N THR A 36 -4.91 -13.00 6.40
CA THR A 36 -4.68 -14.30 5.74
C THR A 36 -5.87 -15.22 5.96
N GLU A 37 -6.43 -15.75 4.87
CA GLU A 37 -7.51 -16.75 4.86
C GLU A 37 -6.96 -18.04 4.22
N THR A 38 -6.27 -18.84 5.05
CA THR A 38 -5.49 -20.01 4.60
C THR A 38 -6.36 -21.10 3.96
N ASP A 39 -7.59 -21.26 4.43
CA ASP A 39 -8.58 -22.19 3.90
C ASP A 39 -8.99 -21.85 2.45
N LYS A 40 -8.97 -20.55 2.10
CA LYS A 40 -9.23 -20.06 0.74
C LYS A 40 -7.96 -19.86 -0.09
N GLY A 41 -6.80 -19.89 0.54
CA GLY A 41 -5.52 -19.54 -0.10
C GLY A 41 -5.42 -18.05 -0.45
N GLU A 42 -6.10 -17.19 0.31
CA GLU A 42 -6.17 -15.75 0.05
C GLU A 42 -5.33 -14.95 1.06
N ILE A 43 -4.66 -13.91 0.56
CA ILE A 43 -3.95 -12.93 1.39
C ILE A 43 -4.37 -11.54 0.94
N THR A 44 -4.91 -10.76 1.86
CA THR A 44 -5.26 -9.35 1.64
C THR A 44 -4.22 -8.45 2.28
N TYR A 45 -3.64 -7.57 1.48
CA TYR A 45 -2.70 -6.53 1.92
C TYR A 45 -3.41 -5.19 1.97
N VAL A 46 -3.48 -4.58 3.16
CA VAL A 46 -4.09 -3.27 3.36
C VAL A 46 -2.97 -2.25 3.56
N PHE A 47 -2.73 -1.47 2.50
CA PHE A 47 -1.74 -0.40 2.49
C PHE A 47 -2.33 0.87 3.11
N SER A 48 -1.57 1.53 3.97
CA SER A 48 -1.96 2.79 4.61
C SER A 48 -1.74 4.02 3.72
N GLY A 49 -1.59 3.81 2.41
CA GLY A 49 -1.03 4.75 1.45
C GLY A 49 -1.63 6.14 1.48
N ALA A 50 -0.78 7.10 1.11
CA ALA A 50 -0.98 8.54 1.12
C ALA A 50 -2.12 8.97 2.05
N LYS A 51 -1.84 8.98 3.37
CA LYS A 51 -2.57 9.86 4.29
C LYS A 51 -2.58 11.23 3.61
N GLN A 52 -3.74 11.60 3.06
CA GLN A 52 -3.98 12.97 2.65
C GLN A 52 -3.50 13.83 3.81
N LEU A 53 -2.57 14.76 3.56
CA LEU A 53 -2.18 15.69 4.61
C LEU A 53 -3.49 16.28 5.14
N PRO A 54 -3.79 16.16 6.44
CA PRO A 54 -4.98 16.79 6.97
C PRO A 54 -4.90 18.25 6.55
N LEU A 55 -5.95 18.75 5.90
CA LEU A 55 -6.05 20.16 5.55
C LEU A 55 -5.89 20.92 6.87
N SER A 56 -4.72 21.52 7.10
CA SER A 56 -4.53 22.29 8.30
C SER A 56 -5.42 23.53 8.21
N GLU A 57 -6.11 23.86 9.29
CA GLU A 57 -7.06 24.98 9.32
C GLU A 57 -6.40 26.32 8.91
N ASN A 58 -5.08 26.38 8.98
CA ASN A 58 -4.26 27.50 8.51
C ASN A 58 -4.39 27.79 7.01
N PHE A 59 -4.78 26.81 6.18
CA PHE A 59 -5.02 27.01 4.74
C PHE A 59 -6.39 27.65 4.45
N LEU A 60 -7.31 27.70 5.41
CA LEU A 60 -8.65 28.30 5.27
C LEU A 60 -8.68 29.79 5.63
N LYS A 61 -7.53 30.47 5.78
CA LYS A 61 -7.51 31.93 5.94
C LYS A 61 -7.92 32.60 4.62
N ILE A 62 -9.23 32.68 4.41
CA ILE A 62 -9.89 33.58 3.48
C ILE A 62 -9.40 34.98 3.83
N ARG A 63 -8.56 35.56 2.97
CA ARG A 63 -8.17 36.96 3.08
C ARG A 63 -9.42 37.81 2.84
N LYS A 64 -9.93 38.44 3.89
CA LYS A 64 -10.83 39.59 3.77
C LYS A 64 -10.01 40.83 3.47
#